data_AF-A0AAC9BH25-F1
#
_entry.id   AF-A0AAC9BH25-F1
#
_cell.length_a   1.000
_cell.length_b   1.000
_cell.length_c   1.000
_cell.angle_alpha   90.00
_cell.angle_beta   90.00
_cell.angle_gamma   90.00
#
_symmetry.space_group_name_H-M   'P 1'
#
loop_
_entity.id
_entity.type
_entity.pdbx_description
1 polymer ?
#
loop_
_entity_poly.entity_id
_entity_poly.type
_entity_poly.pdbx_seq_one_letter_code
_entity_poly.pdbx_strand_id
1 'polypeptide(L)'
;MPLALATALALTACGHAPTGNIEDKLLMDPFNDKPFKEDAVTFPAPPVDRDAVPFEVASSQSPLRFAIDPKSVSIGKDNVVRYTVLITSKTGARNVNYEGLRCDTAERRIYATLRNDTNQWIGNRAVDMNETANAESASMNAYKPATDWQRVGNGGPTDYASALMRTYFCDVRSVAGDGKPATLVRRLKDSGRGSYGP
;
A
#
# COMPACT_ATOMS: atom_id res chain seq x y z
N MET A 1 -3.09 74.52 27.26
CA MET A 1 -3.82 73.24 27.19
C MET A 1 -3.39 72.55 25.90
N PRO A 2 -2.58 71.47 25.95
CA PRO A 2 -1.95 70.94 24.75
C PRO A 2 -2.85 69.93 24.00
N LEU A 3 -2.83 70.13 22.70
CA LEU A 3 -3.10 69.25 21.56
C LEU A 3 -3.07 67.73 21.80
N ALA A 4 -4.11 67.07 21.29
CA ALA A 4 -4.13 65.64 20.97
C ALA A 4 -3.31 65.34 19.70
N LEU A 5 -2.63 64.19 19.67
CA LEU A 5 -2.26 63.50 18.44
C LEU A 5 -2.20 61.99 18.72
N ALA A 6 -3.14 61.24 18.15
CA ALA A 6 -3.16 59.78 18.18
C ALA A 6 -2.35 59.23 16.99
N THR A 7 -1.36 58.40 17.25
CA THR A 7 -0.58 57.68 16.23
C THR A 7 -1.03 56.23 16.15
N ALA A 8 -1.65 55.86 15.02
CA ALA A 8 -1.99 54.49 14.69
C ALA A 8 -0.74 53.76 14.17
N LEU A 9 -0.38 52.62 14.77
CA LEU A 9 0.61 51.69 14.23
C LEU A 9 -0.07 50.78 13.20
N ALA A 10 0.24 50.96 11.91
CA ALA A 10 -0.12 49.99 10.88
C ALA A 10 0.90 48.85 10.86
N LEU A 11 0.46 47.62 11.16
CA LEU A 11 1.24 46.41 10.92
C LEU A 11 1.21 46.10 9.41
N THR A 12 2.26 46.45 8.69
CA THR A 12 2.52 45.89 7.36
C THR A 12 3.20 44.53 7.49
N ALA A 13 2.42 43.46 7.33
CA ALA A 13 2.94 42.12 7.12
C ALA A 13 3.49 42.01 5.68
N CYS A 14 4.80 41.89 5.53
CA CYS A 14 5.41 41.55 4.24
C CYS A 14 5.05 40.10 3.89
N GLY A 15 4.08 39.93 2.98
CA GLY A 15 3.86 38.66 2.30
C GLY A 15 5.05 38.33 1.40
N HIS A 16 5.93 37.44 1.86
CA HIS A 16 6.94 36.83 1.02
C HIS A 16 6.28 35.68 0.27
N ALA A 17 5.98 35.89 -1.01
CA ALA A 17 5.74 34.79 -1.94
C ALA A 17 7.08 34.04 -2.11
N PRO A 18 7.13 32.71 -1.89
CA PRO A 18 8.36 31.96 -2.13
C PRO A 18 8.59 31.91 -3.65
N THR A 19 9.48 32.76 -4.14
CA THR A 19 10.08 32.60 -5.46
C THR A 19 10.96 31.36 -5.37
N GLY A 20 10.51 30.23 -5.93
CA GLY A 20 11.31 29.02 -6.03
C GLY A 20 12.61 29.33 -6.77
N ASN A 21 13.71 29.39 -6.02
CA ASN A 21 15.01 29.76 -6.54
C ASN A 21 15.59 28.60 -7.35
N ILE A 22 16.30 28.95 -8.42
CA ILE A 22 16.98 28.02 -9.34
C ILE A 22 18.03 27.16 -8.58
N GLU A 23 18.49 27.65 -7.43
CA GLU A 23 19.38 26.94 -6.51
C GLU A 23 18.75 25.67 -5.92
N ASP A 24 17.44 25.63 -5.69
CA ASP A 24 16.74 24.41 -5.19
C ASP A 24 16.76 23.27 -6.22
N LYS A 25 16.83 23.60 -7.52
CA LYS A 25 16.97 22.60 -8.59
C LYS A 25 18.41 22.12 -8.77
N LEU A 26 19.39 22.92 -8.36
CA LEU A 26 20.82 22.62 -8.46
C LEU A 26 21.37 21.93 -7.21
N LEU A 27 20.66 22.03 -6.08
CA LEU A 27 20.93 21.35 -4.81
C LEU A 27 20.16 20.03 -4.64
N MET A 28 19.71 19.42 -5.73
CA MET A 28 19.29 18.01 -5.70
C MET A 28 20.56 17.17 -5.54
N ASP A 29 20.97 16.99 -4.27
CA ASP A 29 21.98 16.02 -3.88
C ASP A 29 21.62 14.67 -4.53
N PRO A 30 22.42 14.14 -5.47
CA PRO A 30 22.14 12.88 -6.14
C PRO A 30 22.17 11.68 -5.18
N PHE A 31 22.58 11.88 -3.93
CA PHE A 31 22.57 10.90 -2.84
C PHE A 31 21.43 11.11 -1.83
N ASN A 32 20.61 12.17 -1.97
CA ASN A 32 19.41 12.33 -1.18
C ASN A 32 18.26 11.60 -1.87
N ASP A 33 17.86 10.46 -1.31
CA ASP A 33 16.73 9.69 -1.80
C ASP A 33 15.50 10.59 -1.90
N LYS A 34 14.91 10.66 -3.09
CA LYS A 34 13.67 11.40 -3.31
C LYS A 34 12.65 10.94 -2.25
N PRO A 35 12.00 11.86 -1.52
CA PRO A 35 11.03 11.47 -0.50
C PRO A 35 9.97 10.57 -1.13
N PHE A 36 9.72 9.44 -0.48
CA PHE A 36 8.75 8.46 -0.95
C PHE A 36 7.39 9.12 -1.15
N LYS A 37 6.87 9.01 -2.36
CA LYS A 37 5.52 9.47 -2.72
C LYS A 37 4.78 8.30 -3.33
N GLU A 38 3.75 7.86 -2.63
CA GLU A 38 2.88 6.78 -3.07
C GLU A 38 2.08 7.21 -4.31
N ASP A 39 1.97 6.30 -5.27
CA ASP A 39 1.13 6.46 -6.45
C ASP A 39 -0.35 6.33 -6.11
N ALA A 40 -1.21 6.96 -6.91
CA ALA A 40 -2.66 6.83 -6.76
C ALA A 40 -3.09 5.36 -6.85
N VAL A 41 -3.88 4.92 -5.86
CA VAL A 41 -4.34 3.54 -5.75
C VAL A 41 -5.72 3.42 -6.37
N THR A 42 -5.86 2.51 -7.34
CA THR A 42 -7.16 2.05 -7.87
C THR A 42 -7.40 0.63 -7.38
N PHE A 43 -8.62 0.34 -6.93
CA PHE A 43 -8.97 -1.01 -6.48
C PHE A 43 -9.20 -1.95 -7.67
N PRO A 44 -8.71 -3.19 -7.61
CA PRO A 44 -8.89 -4.16 -8.68
C PRO A 44 -10.34 -4.67 -8.72
N ALA A 45 -10.70 -5.40 -9.77
CA ALA A 45 -11.91 -6.20 -9.75
C ALA A 45 -11.87 -7.20 -8.56
N PRO A 46 -13.01 -7.53 -7.94
CA PRO A 46 -13.05 -8.58 -6.93
C PRO A 46 -12.46 -9.90 -7.45
N PRO A 47 -11.70 -10.64 -6.63
CA PRO A 47 -11.02 -11.83 -7.07
C PRO A 47 -12.01 -12.97 -7.37
N VAL A 48 -11.62 -13.85 -8.28
CA VAL A 48 -12.32 -15.10 -8.56
C VAL A 48 -11.56 -16.23 -7.87
N ASP A 49 -12.16 -16.85 -6.86
CA ASP A 49 -11.46 -17.79 -5.95
C ASP A 49 -10.77 -18.95 -6.66
N ARG A 50 -11.39 -19.51 -7.72
CA ARG A 50 -10.79 -20.61 -8.50
C ARG A 50 -9.53 -20.20 -9.28
N ASP A 51 -9.34 -18.90 -9.53
CA ASP A 51 -8.20 -18.37 -10.25
C ASP A 51 -7.05 -17.99 -9.28
N ALA A 52 -7.31 -18.00 -7.97
CA ALA A 52 -6.34 -17.60 -6.96
C ALA A 52 -5.20 -18.61 -6.84
N VAL A 53 -3.98 -18.11 -6.70
CA VAL A 53 -2.77 -18.92 -6.60
C VAL A 53 -2.43 -19.12 -5.12
N PRO A 54 -2.49 -20.35 -4.59
CA PRO A 54 -2.14 -20.62 -3.21
C PRO A 54 -0.64 -20.42 -2.98
N PHE A 55 -0.28 -20.01 -1.77
CA PHE A 55 1.11 -19.92 -1.33
C PHE A 55 1.25 -20.34 0.13
N GLU A 56 2.46 -20.76 0.49
CA GLU A 56 2.79 -21.20 1.84
C GLU A 56 3.45 -20.07 2.64
N VAL A 57 3.19 -20.07 3.95
CA VAL A 57 3.88 -19.22 4.92
C VAL A 57 5.01 -19.98 5.59
N ALA A 58 5.92 -19.28 6.28
CA ALA A 58 7.10 -19.89 6.88
C ALA A 58 6.81 -20.98 7.92
N SER A 59 5.59 -21.02 8.48
CA SER A 59 5.17 -22.04 9.44
C SER A 59 4.09 -22.95 8.85
N SER A 60 4.40 -24.25 8.80
CA SER A 60 3.47 -25.30 8.34
C SER A 60 2.27 -25.54 9.28
N GLN A 61 2.25 -24.90 10.45
CA GLN A 61 1.20 -25.05 11.45
C GLN A 61 0.09 -24.00 11.33
N SER A 62 0.07 -23.21 10.25
CA SER A 62 -0.95 -22.19 10.07
C SER A 62 -2.37 -22.78 10.12
N PRO A 63 -3.30 -22.21 10.89
CA PRO A 63 -4.71 -22.55 10.81
C PRO A 63 -5.41 -21.88 9.61
N LEU A 64 -4.68 -21.11 8.79
CA LEU A 64 -5.19 -20.33 7.68
C LEU A 64 -4.59 -20.83 6.36
N ARG A 65 -5.37 -20.70 5.29
CA ARG A 65 -4.92 -20.87 3.91
C ARG A 65 -4.82 -19.50 3.25
N PHE A 66 -3.76 -19.31 2.48
CA PHE A 66 -3.46 -18.05 1.82
C PHE A 66 -3.38 -18.25 0.30
N ALA A 67 -3.92 -17.29 -0.44
CA ALA A 67 -3.80 -17.25 -1.89
C ALA A 67 -3.70 -15.80 -2.37
N ILE A 68 -3.10 -15.61 -3.54
CA ILE A 68 -3.04 -14.31 -4.24
C ILE A 68 -3.94 -14.38 -5.46
N ASP A 69 -4.74 -13.34 -5.71
CA ASP A 69 -5.36 -13.17 -7.02
C ASP A 69 -4.31 -12.67 -8.02
N PRO A 70 -3.89 -13.48 -9.00
CA PRO A 70 -2.83 -13.11 -9.93
C PRO A 70 -3.20 -11.92 -10.82
N LYS A 71 -4.48 -11.63 -11.05
CA LYS A 71 -4.94 -10.51 -11.89
C LYS A 71 -4.82 -9.15 -11.18
N SER A 72 -4.75 -9.16 -9.85
CA SER A 72 -4.58 -7.97 -9.03
C SER A 72 -3.13 -7.49 -8.90
N VAL A 73 -2.15 -8.35 -9.25
CA VAL A 73 -0.74 -8.08 -9.01
C VAL A 73 -0.26 -6.97 -9.94
N SER A 74 0.26 -5.89 -9.37
CA SER A 74 0.84 -4.76 -10.09
C SER A 74 2.05 -4.18 -9.34
N ILE A 75 2.88 -3.42 -10.05
CA ILE A 75 4.03 -2.72 -9.49
C ILE A 75 3.88 -1.25 -9.91
N GLY A 76 3.78 -0.36 -8.92
CA GLY A 76 3.67 1.08 -9.18
C GLY A 76 5.01 1.71 -9.56
N LYS A 77 4.97 2.95 -10.05
CA LYS A 77 6.17 3.76 -10.29
C LYS A 77 6.87 4.14 -8.98
N ASP A 78 6.13 4.05 -7.88
CA ASP A 78 6.59 4.15 -6.51
C ASP A 78 7.25 2.87 -5.97
N ASN A 79 7.46 1.84 -6.80
CA ASN A 79 8.03 0.53 -6.44
C ASN A 79 7.20 -0.27 -5.40
N VAL A 80 5.94 0.11 -5.17
CA VAL A 80 5.03 -0.67 -4.33
C VAL A 80 4.47 -1.83 -5.14
N VAL A 81 4.64 -3.05 -4.63
CA VAL A 81 3.94 -4.24 -5.14
C VAL A 81 2.53 -4.24 -4.56
N ARG A 82 1.52 -4.12 -5.42
CA ARG A 82 0.10 -4.13 -5.01
C ARG A 82 -0.54 -5.44 -5.41
N TYR A 83 -1.35 -6.02 -4.52
CA TYR A 83 -1.95 -7.33 -4.73
C TYR A 83 -3.18 -7.53 -3.86
N THR A 84 -4.05 -8.44 -4.26
CA THR A 84 -5.17 -8.95 -3.49
C THR A 84 -4.80 -10.30 -2.87
N VAL A 85 -4.85 -10.37 -1.54
CA VAL A 85 -4.64 -11.59 -0.76
C VAL A 85 -5.97 -12.12 -0.24
N LEU A 86 -6.16 -13.43 -0.39
CA LEU A 86 -7.29 -14.18 0.14
C LEU A 86 -6.80 -15.01 1.33
N ILE A 87 -7.49 -14.88 2.46
CA ILE A 87 -7.18 -15.55 3.71
C ILE A 87 -8.41 -16.34 4.12
N THR A 88 -8.28 -17.66 4.23
CA THR A 88 -9.40 -18.55 4.56
C THR A 88 -9.09 -19.39 5.79
N SER A 89 -9.97 -19.40 6.79
CA SER A 89 -9.85 -20.28 7.95
C SER A 89 -10.29 -21.70 7.63
N LYS A 90 -9.90 -22.67 8.47
CA LYS A 90 -10.41 -24.06 8.39
C LYS A 90 -11.93 -24.16 8.50
N THR A 91 -12.59 -23.19 9.15
CA THR A 91 -14.05 -23.14 9.30
C THR A 91 -14.76 -22.41 8.14
N GLY A 92 -14.02 -21.97 7.12
CA GLY A 92 -14.57 -21.31 5.94
C GLY A 92 -14.75 -19.79 6.09
N ALA A 93 -14.31 -19.19 7.20
CA ALA A 93 -14.29 -17.73 7.31
C ALA A 93 -13.26 -17.16 6.32
N ARG A 94 -13.71 -16.21 5.50
CA ARG A 94 -12.92 -15.64 4.41
C ARG A 94 -12.65 -14.16 4.68
N ASN A 95 -11.41 -13.73 4.50
CA ASN A 95 -11.01 -12.33 4.55
C ASN A 95 -10.18 -12.03 3.29
N VAL A 96 -10.49 -10.94 2.61
CA VAL A 96 -9.81 -10.54 1.37
C VAL A 96 -9.41 -9.10 1.46
N ASN A 97 -8.12 -8.86 1.31
CA ASN A 97 -7.53 -7.53 1.36
C ASN A 97 -6.87 -7.19 0.05
N TYR A 98 -6.97 -5.93 -0.36
CA TYR A 98 -6.06 -5.33 -1.33
C TYR A 98 -4.98 -4.58 -0.56
N GLU A 99 -3.73 -4.93 -0.80
CA GLU A 99 -2.57 -4.50 -0.01
C GLU A 99 -1.45 -3.98 -0.90
N GLY A 100 -0.56 -3.19 -0.29
CA GLY A 100 0.71 -2.76 -0.86
C GLY A 100 1.87 -3.30 -0.04
N LEU A 101 2.97 -3.63 -0.71
CA LEU A 101 4.22 -4.07 -0.10
C LEU A 101 5.40 -3.29 -0.68
N ARG A 102 6.22 -2.75 0.22
CA ARG A 102 7.45 -2.01 -0.04
C ARG A 102 8.65 -2.88 0.29
N CYS A 103 9.35 -3.32 -0.75
CA CYS A 103 10.52 -4.19 -0.61
C CYS A 103 11.75 -3.46 -0.02
N ASP A 104 11.87 -2.16 -0.26
CA ASP A 104 12.97 -1.29 0.18
C ASP A 104 12.96 -1.07 1.70
N THR A 105 11.78 -0.79 2.27
CA THR A 105 11.61 -0.47 3.69
C THR A 105 11.06 -1.61 4.53
N ALA A 106 10.72 -2.75 3.91
CA ALA A 106 10.07 -3.88 4.57
C ALA A 106 8.75 -3.48 5.24
N GLU A 107 7.90 -2.80 4.48
CA GLU A 107 6.63 -2.25 4.96
C GLU A 107 5.47 -2.74 4.11
N ARG A 108 4.30 -2.88 4.73
CA ARG A 108 3.04 -3.20 4.07
C ARG A 108 1.95 -2.23 4.47
N ARG A 109 0.88 -2.19 3.68
CA ARG A 109 -0.33 -1.41 3.97
C ARG A 109 -1.55 -2.11 3.42
N ILE A 110 -2.63 -2.13 4.21
CA ILE A 110 -3.94 -2.59 3.75
C ILE A 110 -4.69 -1.40 3.18
N TYR A 111 -5.00 -1.46 1.88
CA TYR A 111 -5.74 -0.41 1.19
C TYR A 111 -7.24 -0.56 1.32
N ALA A 112 -7.74 -1.78 1.18
CA ALA A 112 -9.15 -2.09 1.27
C ALA A 112 -9.37 -3.53 1.70
N THR A 113 -10.52 -3.78 2.32
CA THR A 113 -11.03 -5.11 2.62
C THR A 113 -12.31 -5.33 1.82
N LEU A 114 -12.44 -6.50 1.19
CA LEU A 114 -13.61 -6.86 0.42
C LEU A 114 -14.72 -7.34 1.35
N ARG A 115 -15.92 -6.81 1.17
CA ARG A 115 -17.12 -7.37 1.79
C ARG A 115 -17.50 -8.70 1.14
N ASN A 116 -17.60 -9.74 1.94
CA ASN A 116 -17.89 -11.11 1.46
C ASN A 116 -19.30 -11.27 0.85
N ASP A 117 -20.27 -10.46 1.26
CA ASP A 117 -21.67 -10.58 0.83
C ASP A 117 -21.99 -9.85 -0.48
N THR A 118 -21.26 -8.78 -0.77
CA THR A 118 -21.54 -7.86 -1.88
C THR A 118 -20.40 -7.73 -2.87
N ASN A 119 -19.22 -8.29 -2.56
CA ASN A 119 -17.99 -8.10 -3.33
C ASN A 119 -17.63 -6.62 -3.54
N GLN A 120 -17.99 -5.76 -2.58
CA GLN A 120 -17.62 -4.35 -2.59
C GLN A 120 -16.34 -4.12 -1.79
N TRP A 121 -15.43 -3.31 -2.33
CA TRP A 121 -14.25 -2.86 -1.61
C TRP A 121 -14.60 -1.80 -0.57
N ILE A 122 -14.21 -2.03 0.67
CA ILE A 122 -14.25 -1.03 1.73
C ILE A 122 -12.85 -0.50 1.93
N GLY A 123 -12.60 0.71 1.42
CA GLY A 123 -11.31 1.39 1.55
C GLY A 123 -10.99 1.71 3.01
N ASN A 124 -9.78 1.34 3.43
CA ASN A 124 -9.20 1.72 4.71
C ASN A 124 -8.70 3.17 4.60
N ARG A 125 -9.64 4.13 4.52
CA ARG A 125 -9.36 5.55 4.24
C ARG A 125 -9.34 6.39 5.51
N ALA A 126 -8.45 7.38 5.56
CA ALA A 126 -8.53 8.42 6.59
C ALA A 126 -9.84 9.18 6.34
N VAL A 127 -10.74 9.17 7.32
CA VAL A 127 -11.88 10.09 7.30
C VAL A 127 -11.33 11.41 7.84
N ASP A 128 -11.18 12.41 6.97
CA ASP A 128 -10.87 13.74 7.44
C ASP A 128 -12.07 14.18 8.31
N MET A 129 -11.86 14.43 9.60
CA MET A 129 -12.96 14.71 10.57
C MET A 129 -13.80 15.97 10.25
N ASN A 130 -13.48 16.67 9.15
CA ASN A 130 -14.21 17.82 8.62
C ASN A 130 -14.95 17.51 7.30
N GLU A 131 -14.72 16.36 6.67
CA GLU A 131 -15.42 15.97 5.44
C GLU A 131 -16.60 15.08 5.82
N THR A 132 -17.76 15.72 5.97
CA THR A 132 -19.04 15.10 6.39
C THR A 132 -19.33 13.83 5.58
N ALA A 133 -19.20 12.67 6.24
CA ALA A 133 -20.05 11.48 6.23
C ALA A 133 -20.76 11.03 4.93
N ASN A 134 -20.29 11.42 3.74
CA ASN A 134 -20.85 10.97 2.47
C ASN A 134 -19.88 9.98 1.83
N ALA A 135 -19.77 8.83 2.48
CA ALA A 135 -18.91 7.71 2.09
C ALA A 135 -19.13 7.24 0.63
N GLU A 136 -20.25 7.59 0.02
CA GLU A 136 -20.71 7.15 -1.30
C GLU A 136 -20.27 8.05 -2.48
N SER A 137 -19.67 9.22 -2.22
CA SER A 137 -19.30 10.18 -3.28
C SER A 137 -17.82 10.58 -3.30
N ALA A 138 -16.97 9.92 -2.51
CA ALA A 138 -15.53 10.07 -2.67
C ALA A 138 -15.12 9.47 -4.03
N SER A 139 -14.91 10.37 -4.99
CA SER A 139 -14.39 10.14 -6.33
C SER A 139 -13.40 8.96 -6.38
N MET A 140 -13.62 8.04 -7.31
CA MET A 140 -12.79 6.85 -7.59
C MET A 140 -11.29 7.12 -7.81
N ASN A 141 -10.82 8.38 -7.79
CA ASN A 141 -9.50 8.77 -8.26
C ASN A 141 -8.47 9.16 -7.19
N ALA A 142 -8.80 9.19 -5.90
CA ALA A 142 -7.79 9.50 -4.87
C ALA A 142 -8.06 8.75 -3.56
N TYR A 143 -7.77 7.46 -3.53
CA TYR A 143 -7.65 6.73 -2.27
C TYR A 143 -6.56 7.37 -1.37
N LYS A 144 -6.94 7.76 -0.15
CA LYS A 144 -6.03 8.27 0.90
C LYS A 144 -6.04 7.29 2.08
N PRO A 145 -4.92 6.68 2.47
CA PRO A 145 -4.90 5.65 3.50
C PRO A 145 -5.16 6.19 4.90
N ALA A 146 -5.89 5.42 5.72
CA ALA A 146 -6.16 5.71 7.14
C ALA A 146 -4.96 5.47 8.05
N THR A 147 -4.11 4.52 7.65
CA THR A 147 -3.03 4.00 8.48
C THR A 147 -1.68 4.24 7.81
N ASP A 148 -0.67 4.46 8.62
CA ASP A 148 0.71 4.45 8.17
C ASP A 148 1.13 3.08 7.64
N TRP A 149 2.25 3.07 6.92
CA TRP A 149 2.93 1.85 6.52
C TRP A 149 3.32 1.05 7.76
N GLN A 150 2.99 -0.24 7.78
CA GLN A 150 3.28 -1.15 8.89
C GLN A 150 4.49 -1.99 8.55
N ARG A 151 5.42 -2.16 9.48
CA ARG A 151 6.57 -3.05 9.29
C ARG A 151 6.11 -4.49 9.09
N VAL A 152 6.67 -5.14 8.08
CA VAL A 152 6.51 -6.58 7.87
C VAL A 152 7.20 -7.32 9.02
N GLY A 153 6.53 -8.35 9.53
CA GLY A 153 7.03 -9.14 10.65
C GLY A 153 8.22 -10.04 10.29
N ASN A 154 8.65 -10.82 11.27
CA ASN A 154 9.77 -11.75 11.14
C ASN A 154 9.32 -13.18 10.80
N GLY A 155 8.04 -13.40 10.48
CA GLY A 155 7.45 -14.72 10.22
C GLY A 155 6.57 -15.22 11.37
N GLY A 156 5.89 -16.35 11.13
CA GLY A 156 4.96 -16.98 12.07
C GLY A 156 3.81 -17.70 11.35
N PRO A 157 2.91 -18.35 12.09
CA PRO A 157 1.79 -19.10 11.51
C PRO A 157 0.75 -18.22 10.79
N THR A 158 0.72 -16.91 11.05
CA THR A 158 -0.24 -15.98 10.41
C THR A 158 0.43 -14.81 9.69
N ASP A 159 1.76 -14.74 9.70
CA ASP A 159 2.53 -13.65 9.09
C ASP A 159 2.76 -13.92 7.59
N TYR A 160 1.68 -13.86 6.83
CA TYR A 160 1.71 -14.06 5.38
C TYR A 160 2.49 -12.95 4.65
N ALA A 161 2.53 -11.73 5.20
CA ALA A 161 3.27 -10.63 4.59
C ALA A 161 4.78 -10.87 4.59
N SER A 162 5.32 -11.46 5.67
CA SER A 162 6.72 -11.87 5.71
C SER A 162 7.02 -12.94 4.65
N ALA A 163 6.11 -13.89 4.43
CA ALA A 163 6.27 -14.90 3.37
C ALA A 163 6.22 -14.26 1.96
N LEU A 164 5.21 -13.44 1.68
CA LEU A 164 5.10 -12.67 0.44
C LEU A 164 6.36 -11.86 0.16
N MET A 165 6.86 -11.13 1.16
CA MET A 165 8.07 -10.34 1.03
C MET A 165 9.31 -11.20 0.77
N ARG A 166 9.61 -12.16 1.64
CA ARG A 166 10.92 -12.85 1.66
C ARG A 166 11.06 -13.92 0.60
N THR A 167 9.96 -14.51 0.15
CA THR A 167 9.98 -15.68 -0.74
C THR A 167 9.51 -15.32 -2.14
N TYR A 168 8.47 -14.50 -2.26
CA TYR A 168 7.73 -14.39 -3.52
C TYR A 168 7.93 -13.05 -4.25
N PHE A 169 7.85 -11.92 -3.55
CA PHE A 169 7.72 -10.59 -4.16
C PHE A 169 8.95 -9.71 -4.09
N CYS A 170 9.90 -9.97 -3.19
CA CYS A 170 11.08 -9.14 -3.05
C CYS A 170 12.38 -9.96 -3.16
N ASP A 171 13.43 -9.31 -3.65
CA ASP A 171 14.83 -9.75 -3.60
C ASP A 171 15.61 -8.77 -2.73
N VAL A 172 16.04 -9.20 -1.54
CA VAL A 172 16.80 -8.43 -0.52
C VAL A 172 16.16 -7.08 -0.12
N ARG A 173 16.17 -6.07 -1.00
CA ARG A 173 15.57 -4.73 -0.83
C ARG A 173 14.91 -4.18 -2.10
N SER A 174 14.68 -5.00 -3.12
CA SER A 174 14.03 -4.60 -4.37
C SER A 174 12.87 -5.54 -4.72
N VAL A 175 12.03 -5.14 -5.66
CA VAL A 175 11.03 -6.05 -6.24
C VAL A 175 11.75 -7.21 -6.94
N ALA A 176 11.18 -8.40 -6.80
CA ALA A 176 11.75 -9.62 -7.31
C ALA A 176 11.88 -9.66 -8.84
N GLY A 177 13.02 -10.18 -9.33
CA GLY A 177 13.25 -10.44 -10.76
C GLY A 177 13.37 -9.18 -11.60
N ASP A 178 12.64 -9.12 -12.73
CA ASP A 178 12.73 -8.03 -13.71
C ASP A 178 11.75 -6.88 -13.45
N GLY A 179 11.16 -6.80 -12.26
CA GLY A 179 10.20 -5.76 -11.90
C GLY A 179 8.89 -5.85 -12.68
N LYS A 180 8.53 -7.03 -13.22
CA LYS A 180 7.25 -7.26 -13.91
C LYS A 180 6.28 -8.07 -13.06
N PRO A 181 4.98 -7.72 -13.04
CA PRO A 181 3.96 -8.49 -12.32
C PRO A 181 3.89 -9.96 -12.76
N ALA A 182 4.07 -10.22 -14.05
CA ALA A 182 4.09 -11.59 -14.59
C ALA A 182 5.19 -12.46 -13.99
N THR A 183 6.35 -11.87 -13.66
CA THR A 183 7.45 -12.57 -12.99
C THR A 183 7.08 -12.92 -11.56
N LEU A 184 6.45 -12.01 -10.81
CA LEU A 184 5.97 -12.26 -9.45
C LEU A 184 4.92 -13.37 -9.42
N VAL A 185 3.95 -13.33 -10.33
CA VAL A 185 2.91 -14.36 -10.46
C VAL A 185 3.51 -15.71 -10.83
N ARG A 186 4.52 -15.75 -11.71
CA ARG A 186 5.24 -16.99 -12.04
C ARG A 186 5.98 -17.55 -10.83
N ARG A 187 6.70 -16.71 -10.07
CA ARG A 187 7.38 -17.13 -8.83
C ARG A 187 6.43 -17.80 -7.84
N LEU A 188 5.24 -17.21 -7.62
CA LEU A 188 4.17 -17.81 -6.79
C LEU A 188 3.74 -19.20 -7.29
N LYS A 189 3.56 -19.36 -8.60
CA LYS A 189 3.11 -20.62 -9.21
C LYS A 189 4.19 -21.71 -9.15
N ASP A 190 5.44 -21.33 -9.36
CA ASP A 190 6.56 -22.28 -9.41
C ASP A 190 6.91 -22.80 -8.01
N SER A 191 6.83 -21.95 -6.98
CA SER A 191 6.98 -22.38 -5.58
C SER A 191 5.89 -23.35 -5.13
N GLY A 192 4.65 -23.18 -5.62
CA GLY A 192 3.55 -24.11 -5.32
C GLY A 192 3.75 -25.51 -5.90
N ARG A 193 4.52 -25.62 -7.00
CA ARG A 193 4.82 -26.91 -7.66
C ARG A 193 5.92 -27.70 -6.96
N GLY A 194 6.82 -27.04 -6.22
CA GLY A 194 7.86 -27.71 -5.43
C GLY A 194 7.36 -28.33 -4.13
N SER A 195 6.17 -27.94 -3.65
CA SER A 195 5.57 -28.44 -2.40
C SER A 195 4.53 -29.55 -2.60
N TYR A 196 4.08 -29.77 -3.85
CA TYR A 196 3.14 -30.82 -4.26
C TYR A 196 3.75 -31.69 -5.38
N GLY A 197 4.93 -32.25 -5.13
CA GLY A 197 5.44 -33.42 -5.88
C GLY A 197 4.94 -34.72 -5.22
N PRO A 198 4.75 -35.82 -5.98
CA PRO A 198 4.08 -37.05 -5.53
C PRO A 198 4.71 -37.70 -4.31
#